data_AF-A0A0G4FPZ4-F1
#
_entry.id   AF-A0A0G4FPZ4-F1
#
_cell.length_a   1.000
_cell.length_b   1.000
_cell.length_c   1.000
_cell.angle_alpha   90.00
_cell.angle_beta   90.00
_cell.angle_gamma   90.00
#
_symmetry.space_group_name_H-M   'P 1'
#
loop_
_entity.id
_entity.type
_entity.pdbx_description
1 polymer ?
#
loop_
_entity_poly.entity_id
_entity_poly.type
_entity_poly.pdbx_seq_one_letter_code
_entity_poly.pdbx_strand_id
1 'polypeptide(L)'
;MNKDLAVHHIPGTRFYVDFFRKPVPSGFPGPPIFFLSHFHGDHYSGLSAEWTRGRVICSPVTARLLVRILGVSAEFVQELEVDKRTEIDGSFVTFIDAHHCPGRPGSVWTLSPSRLL
;
A
#
# COMPACT_ATOMS: atom_id res chain seq x y z
N MET A 1 12.60 -2.86 10.33
CA MET A 1 12.52 -2.83 8.85
C MET A 1 13.47 -1.79 8.28
N ASN A 2 14.11 -2.08 7.13
CA ASN A 2 14.87 -1.10 6.35
C ASN A 2 13.97 0.14 6.06
N LYS A 3 14.52 1.35 6.01
CA LYS A 3 13.80 2.61 5.76
C LYS A 3 14.41 3.40 4.59
N ASP A 4 15.14 2.71 3.74
CA ASP A 4 15.71 3.23 2.50
C ASP A 4 14.63 3.27 1.42
N LEU A 5 14.42 4.44 0.83
CA LEU A 5 13.39 4.63 -0.19
C LEU A 5 13.53 3.64 -1.35
N ALA A 6 14.77 3.32 -1.76
CA ALA A 6 15.07 2.48 -2.91
C ALA A 6 14.51 1.04 -2.79
N VAL A 7 14.33 0.52 -1.57
CA VAL A 7 13.76 -0.83 -1.37
C VAL A 7 12.25 -0.83 -1.13
N HIS A 8 11.65 0.36 -1.03
CA HIS A 8 10.22 0.56 -0.81
C HIS A 8 9.51 1.24 -1.99
N HIS A 9 10.24 1.80 -2.94
CA HIS A 9 9.72 2.39 -4.17
C HIS A 9 9.77 1.37 -5.31
N ILE A 10 8.69 1.26 -6.09
CA ILE A 10 8.68 0.43 -7.29
C ILE A 10 9.13 1.28 -8.48
N PRO A 11 10.28 0.97 -9.11
CA PRO A 11 10.82 1.77 -10.21
C PRO A 11 9.83 1.96 -11.36
N GLY A 12 9.81 3.16 -11.94
CA GLY A 12 8.91 3.50 -13.05
C GLY A 12 7.46 3.76 -12.65
N THR A 13 7.10 3.67 -11.37
CA THR A 13 5.76 3.92 -10.86
C THR A 13 5.78 4.97 -9.75
N ARG A 14 4.60 5.47 -9.34
CA ARG A 14 4.45 6.28 -8.12
C ARG A 14 4.08 5.45 -6.88
N PHE A 15 4.46 4.17 -6.88
CA PHE A 15 4.08 3.20 -5.86
C PHE A 15 5.13 3.07 -4.76
N TYR A 16 4.67 3.14 -3.51
CA TYR A 16 5.49 2.99 -2.32
C TYR A 16 4.91 1.93 -1.39
N VAL A 17 5.70 0.96 -0.97
CA VAL A 17 5.25 -0.15 -0.11
C VAL A 17 5.77 0.08 1.31
N ASP A 18 4.88 0.08 2.30
CA ASP A 18 5.21 0.22 3.73
C ASP A 18 6.08 1.45 4.10
N PHE A 19 5.92 2.55 3.36
CA PHE A 19 6.75 3.75 3.47
C PHE A 19 5.94 5.00 3.80
N PHE A 20 5.56 5.15 5.07
CA PHE A 20 4.68 6.24 5.52
C PHE A 20 5.38 7.32 6.35
N ARG A 21 6.58 7.07 6.90
CA ARG A 21 7.27 8.04 7.79
C ARG A 21 7.91 9.23 7.07
N LYS A 22 8.62 8.97 5.98
CA LYS A 22 9.46 9.97 5.31
C LYS A 22 8.75 10.52 4.07
N PRO A 23 9.02 11.77 3.66
CA PRO A 23 8.56 12.30 2.38
C PRO A 23 9.01 11.42 1.21
N VAL A 24 8.22 11.41 0.14
CA VAL A 24 8.54 10.72 -1.11
C VAL A 24 8.84 11.74 -2.21
N PRO A 25 9.70 11.41 -3.20
CA PRO A 25 10.06 12.33 -4.26
C PRO A 25 8.86 12.78 -5.11
N SER A 26 8.84 14.05 -5.46
CA SER A 26 7.93 14.63 -6.46
C SER A 26 8.56 14.53 -7.84
N GLY A 27 8.23 13.48 -8.60
CA GLY A 27 8.75 13.28 -9.96
C GLY A 27 7.78 12.62 -10.94
N PHE A 28 6.62 12.16 -10.44
CA PHE A 28 5.58 11.54 -11.24
C PHE A 28 4.35 12.45 -11.34
N PRO A 29 3.60 12.42 -12.44
CA PRO A 29 2.33 13.13 -12.53
C PRO A 29 1.30 12.54 -11.55
N GLY A 30 0.78 13.39 -10.65
CA GLY A 30 -0.26 13.06 -9.68
C GLY A 30 0.24 12.54 -8.32
N PRO A 31 -0.67 12.28 -7.38
CA PRO A 31 -0.31 11.97 -6.00
C PRO A 31 0.31 10.58 -5.86
N PRO A 32 1.20 10.38 -4.86
CA PRO A 32 1.74 9.06 -4.54
C PRO A 32 0.66 8.03 -4.20
N ILE A 33 0.93 6.76 -4.51
CA ILE A 33 0.10 5.63 -4.13
C ILE A 33 0.93 4.75 -3.18
N PHE A 34 0.39 4.51 -2.00
CA PHE A 34 1.02 3.73 -0.97
C PHE A 34 0.32 2.39 -0.83
N PHE A 35 1.09 1.31 -0.66
CA PHE A 35 0.59 -0.02 -0.36
C PHE A 35 0.99 -0.38 1.07
N LEU A 36 0.03 -0.85 1.86
CA LEU A 36 0.29 -1.37 3.22
C LEU A 36 0.13 -2.90 3.21
N SER A 37 1.24 -3.60 3.44
CA SER A 37 1.28 -5.06 3.36
C SER A 37 0.42 -5.75 4.42
N HIS A 38 0.50 -5.25 5.65
CA HIS A 38 -0.26 -5.75 6.79
C HIS A 38 -0.26 -4.74 7.95
N PHE A 39 -1.17 -4.93 8.91
CA PHE A 39 -1.36 -4.03 10.04
C PHE A 39 -0.39 -4.32 11.20
N HIS A 40 0.91 -4.07 11.00
CA HIS A 40 1.92 -4.04 12.06
C HIS A 40 2.61 -2.68 12.18
N GLY A 41 2.92 -2.29 13.41
CA GLY A 41 3.35 -0.93 13.75
C GLY A 41 4.63 -0.48 13.06
N ASP A 42 5.55 -1.38 12.76
CA ASP A 42 6.79 -1.08 12.04
C ASP A 42 6.58 -0.88 10.52
N HIS A 43 5.46 -1.39 9.97
CA HIS A 43 5.02 -1.22 8.58
C HIS A 43 4.13 0.00 8.38
N TYR A 44 3.09 0.20 9.20
CA TYR A 44 2.18 1.36 9.07
C TYR A 44 2.69 2.63 9.74
N SER A 45 3.82 2.55 10.46
CA SER A 45 4.46 3.67 11.14
C SER A 45 4.48 4.94 10.28
N GLY A 46 3.78 5.99 10.73
CA GLY A 46 3.61 7.26 10.01
C GLY A 46 2.19 7.51 9.50
N LEU A 47 1.33 6.50 9.44
CA LEU A 47 -0.11 6.67 9.23
C LEU A 47 -0.79 7.18 10.50
N SER A 48 -1.70 8.14 10.35
CA SER A 48 -2.50 8.74 11.42
C SER A 48 -3.77 9.39 10.84
N ALA A 49 -4.62 9.94 11.70
CA ALA A 49 -5.80 10.69 11.30
C ALA A 49 -5.50 11.93 10.43
N GLU A 50 -4.29 12.47 10.47
CA GLU A 50 -3.87 13.61 9.64
C GLU A 50 -3.26 13.20 8.29
N TRP A 51 -3.34 11.92 7.94
CA TRP A 51 -2.80 11.43 6.69
C TRP A 51 -3.48 12.06 5.49
N THR A 52 -2.70 12.77 4.66
CA THR A 52 -3.16 13.49 3.47
C THR A 52 -2.23 13.32 2.26
N ARG A 53 -1.22 12.45 2.38
CA ARG A 53 -0.08 12.38 1.45
C ARG A 53 -0.34 11.58 0.18
N GLY A 54 -1.45 10.84 0.12
CA GLY A 54 -1.78 10.00 -1.01
C GLY A 54 -2.69 8.84 -0.62
N ARG A 55 -3.10 8.06 -1.62
CA ARG A 55 -3.98 6.90 -1.42
C ARG A 55 -3.20 5.77 -0.77
N VAL A 56 -3.82 5.09 0.20
CA VAL A 56 -3.32 3.89 0.87
C VAL A 56 -4.16 2.71 0.40
N ILE A 57 -3.54 1.83 -0.36
CA ILE A 57 -4.14 0.63 -0.91
C ILE A 57 -3.76 -0.55 -0.03
N CYS A 58 -4.75 -1.32 0.42
CA CYS A 58 -4.51 -2.46 1.31
C CYS A 58 -5.59 -3.55 1.17
N SER A 59 -5.49 -4.63 1.97
CA SER A 59 -6.54 -5.64 2.06
C SER A 59 -7.78 -5.10 2.81
N PRO A 60 -8.98 -5.70 2.66
CA PRO A 60 -10.19 -5.21 3.32
C PRO A 60 -10.07 -5.23 4.85
N VAL A 61 -9.35 -6.21 5.41
CA VAL A 61 -9.11 -6.29 6.86
C VAL A 61 -8.24 -5.11 7.31
N THR A 62 -7.14 -4.84 6.61
CA THR A 62 -6.25 -3.72 6.92
C THR A 62 -6.94 -2.38 6.76
N ALA A 63 -7.75 -2.18 5.71
CA ALA A 63 -8.49 -0.95 5.47
C ALA A 63 -9.41 -0.60 6.65
N ARG A 64 -10.15 -1.58 7.17
CA ARG A 64 -10.98 -1.41 8.37
C ARG A 64 -10.16 -1.02 9.60
N LEU A 65 -8.97 -1.60 9.78
CA LEU A 65 -8.09 -1.28 10.90
C LEU A 65 -7.50 0.13 10.78
N LEU A 66 -7.12 0.56 9.57
CA LEU A 66 -6.63 1.92 9.34
C LEU A 66 -7.66 2.98 9.75
N VAL A 67 -8.90 2.81 9.32
CA VAL A 67 -9.98 3.77 9.63
C VAL A 67 -10.36 3.70 11.11
N ARG A 68 -10.55 2.50 11.67
CA ARG A 68 -11.08 2.33 13.04
C ARG A 68 -10.05 2.55 14.14
N ILE A 69 -8.80 2.15 13.91
CA ILE A 69 -7.76 2.16 14.96
C ILE A 69 -6.82 3.35 14.80
N LEU A 70 -6.41 3.67 13.56
CA LEU A 70 -5.50 4.80 13.32
C LEU A 70 -6.23 6.10 12.96
N GLY A 71 -7.54 6.04 12.70
CA GLY A 71 -8.36 7.20 12.37
C GLY A 71 -8.09 7.79 10.98
N VAL A 72 -7.40 7.05 10.09
CA VAL A 72 -7.11 7.52 8.72
C VAL A 72 -8.44 7.78 8.00
N SER A 73 -8.59 8.95 7.37
CA SER A 73 -9.81 9.27 6.61
C SER A 73 -10.05 8.23 5.50
N ALA A 74 -11.29 7.74 5.40
CA ALA A 74 -11.68 6.73 4.43
C ALA A 74 -11.48 7.18 2.97
N GLU A 75 -11.44 8.49 2.70
CA GLU A 75 -11.16 9.03 1.36
C GLU A 75 -9.75 8.67 0.85
N PHE A 76 -8.80 8.46 1.77
CA PHE A 76 -7.43 8.06 1.44
C PHE A 76 -7.25 6.54 1.45
N VAL A 77 -8.23 5.76 1.92
CA VAL A 77 -8.10 4.31 2.06
C VAL A 77 -8.86 3.60 0.95
N GLN A 78 -8.17 2.73 0.22
CA GLN A 78 -8.78 1.85 -0.76
C GLN A 78 -8.46 0.40 -0.44
N GLU A 79 -9.50 -0.42 -0.32
CA GLU A 79 -9.35 -1.87 -0.24
C GLU A 79 -9.34 -2.50 -1.63
N LEU A 80 -8.55 -3.55 -1.82
CA LEU A 80 -8.73 -4.49 -2.94
C LEU A 80 -8.95 -5.90 -2.40
N GLU A 81 -9.77 -6.66 -3.13
CA GLU A 81 -9.98 -8.08 -2.86
C GLU A 81 -8.68 -8.87 -3.03
N VAL A 82 -8.48 -9.85 -2.14
CA VAL A 82 -7.38 -10.81 -2.25
C VAL A 82 -7.67 -11.75 -3.42
N ASP A 83 -6.61 -12.20 -4.09
CA ASP A 83 -6.59 -13.04 -5.29
C ASP A 83 -7.31 -12.45 -6.50
N LYS A 84 -7.53 -11.12 -6.50
CA LYS A 84 -8.12 -10.38 -7.62
C LYS A 84 -7.13 -9.44 -8.26
N ARG A 85 -6.90 -9.64 -9.56
CA ARG A 85 -6.10 -8.74 -10.39
C ARG A 85 -6.85 -7.43 -10.60
N THR A 86 -6.23 -6.31 -10.22
CA THR A 86 -6.78 -4.96 -10.35
C THR A 86 -5.80 -4.06 -11.07
N GLU A 87 -6.26 -3.27 -12.04
CA GLU A 87 -5.42 -2.25 -12.68
C GLU A 87 -5.37 -0.96 -11.85
N ILE A 88 -4.16 -0.51 -11.53
CA ILE A 88 -3.88 0.74 -10.84
C ILE A 88 -2.77 1.43 -11.63
N ASP A 89 -3.02 2.64 -12.11
CA ASP A 89 -2.00 3.50 -12.70
C ASP A 89 -1.20 2.85 -13.85
N GLY A 90 -1.87 2.07 -14.70
CA GLY A 90 -1.23 1.35 -15.81
C GLY A 90 -0.38 0.14 -15.37
N SER A 91 -0.58 -0.33 -14.14
CA SER A 91 0.02 -1.55 -13.60
C SER A 91 -1.06 -2.48 -13.06
N PHE A 92 -0.95 -3.78 -13.32
CA PHE A 92 -1.79 -4.78 -12.66
C PHE A 92 -1.21 -5.14 -11.29
N VAL A 93 -2.05 -5.03 -10.27
CA VAL A 93 -1.75 -5.34 -8.87
C VAL A 93 -2.65 -6.48 -8.41
N THR A 94 -2.09 -7.46 -7.71
CA THR A 94 -2.88 -8.52 -7.06
C THR A 94 -2.42 -8.69 -5.62
N PHE A 95 -3.36 -8.74 -4.66
CA PHE A 95 -3.06 -9.21 -3.30
C PHE A 95 -3.13 -10.70 -3.22
N ILE A 96 -2.09 -11.31 -2.70
CA ILE A 96 -1.97 -12.73 -2.45
C ILE A 96 -1.88 -12.88 -0.95
N ASP A 97 -2.59 -13.86 -0.38
CA ASP A 97 -2.42 -14.18 1.03
C ASP A 97 -0.98 -14.66 1.28
N ALA A 98 -0.28 -13.97 2.17
CA ALA A 98 1.10 -14.27 2.54
C ALA A 98 1.20 -15.50 3.46
N HIS A 99 0.07 -15.99 3.99
CA HIS A 99 -0.02 -17.06 5.00
C HIS A 99 0.95 -16.88 6.19
N HIS A 100 1.38 -15.63 6.44
CA HIS A 100 2.56 -15.33 7.25
C HIS A 100 2.31 -15.45 8.76
N CYS A 101 1.05 -15.60 9.20
CA CYS A 101 0.69 -15.86 10.60
C CYS A 101 -0.66 -16.60 10.70
N PRO A 102 -0.78 -17.67 11.52
CA PRO A 102 -2.08 -18.20 11.90
C PRO A 102 -2.89 -17.09 12.59
N GLY A 103 -4.01 -16.67 11.99
CA GLY A 103 -4.89 -15.64 12.54
C GLY A 103 -4.57 -14.18 12.16
N ARG A 104 -3.60 -13.91 11.27
CA ARG A 104 -3.41 -12.57 10.68
C ARG A 104 -3.23 -12.70 9.16
N PRO A 105 -4.13 -12.15 8.33
CA PRO A 105 -3.92 -12.08 6.89
C PRO A 105 -2.83 -11.05 6.62
N GLY A 106 -1.59 -11.52 6.41
CA GLY A 106 -0.59 -10.75 5.71
C GLY A 106 -0.88 -10.85 4.23
N SER A 107 -0.73 -9.77 3.47
CA SER A 107 -0.87 -9.80 2.01
C SER A 107 0.48 -9.54 1.36
N VAL A 108 0.86 -10.38 0.41
CA VAL A 108 1.96 -10.17 -0.56
C VAL A 108 1.34 -9.57 -1.83
N TRP A 109 2.06 -8.72 -2.54
CA TRP A 109 1.56 -7.94 -3.67
C TRP A 109 2.36 -8.38 -4.89
N THR A 110 1.70 -8.72 -5.99
CA THR A 110 2.38 -8.89 -7.28
C THR A 110 2.04 -7.74 -8.20
N LEU A 111 3.07 -7.19 -8.85
CA LEU A 111 2.96 -6.16 -9.87
C LEU A 111 3.34 -6.76 -11.21
N SER A 112 2.47 -6.60 -12.20
CA SER A 112 2.79 -6.88 -13.61
C SER A 112 2.43 -5.67 -14.46
N PRO A 113 3.26 -5.28 -15.45
CA PRO A 113 2.92 -4.20 -16.35
C PRO A 113 1.61 -4.50 -17.09
N SER A 114 0.78 -3.47 -17.32
CA SER A 114 -0.48 -3.64 -18.07
C SER A 114 -0.29 -4.07 -19.53
N ARG A 115 0.91 -3.86 -20.08
CA ARG A 115 1.27 -4.24 -21.45
C ARG A 115 2.43 -5.23 -21.46
N LEU A 116 2.13 -6.46 -21.87
CA LEU A 116 2.97 -7.14 -22.85
C LEU A 116 2.70 -6.43 -24.18
N LEU A 117 3.73 -5.79 -24.75
CA LEU A 117 3.82 -5.68 -26.20
C LEU A 117 4.40 -6.99 -26.72
#